data_AF-A0A7S4VKP2-F1
#
_entry.id   AF-A0A7S4VKP2-F1
#
_cell.length_a   1.000
_cell.length_b   1.000
_cell.length_c   1.000
_cell.angle_alpha   90.00
_cell.angle_beta   90.00
_cell.angle_gamma   90.00
#
_symmetry.space_group_name_H-M   'P 1'
#
loop_
_entity.id
_entity.type
_entity.pdbx_description
1 polymer ?
#
loop_
_entity_poly.entity_id
_entity_poly.type
_entity_poly.pdbx_seq_one_letter_code
_entity_poly.pdbx_strand_id
1 'polypeptide(L)'
;VQATWHQPFSSCWRPGLRARPSPQGAGASALGAMAREEMALPLMMALPLMYYSLMRCGRSLVLPAGRRGFREIRAIYDDETVRVYQAYNDAIADAAVAGNSFRAPMEQCLWSPTRMTWIKPSAVWMAYRCGWTTLKDKNQARVLALDVSRSGFEQLLMGAVLSHGSKEGKCRNRAVVVQWDPERVMDPRAPPDEVFTKKLVNVRSIQIGLRGESVQTLLNPSFVRRVTDVTPAFRAAVGALSASPPDLEAAGALLWPRPEVELPVPAALRAALQMDCSGE
;
A
#
# COMPACT_ATOMS: atom_id res chain seq x y z
N VAL A 1 21.00 18.21 -16.78
CA VAL A 1 20.16 18.32 -18.00
C VAL A 1 18.70 18.15 -17.58
N GLN A 2 17.81 19.07 -17.96
CA GLN A 2 16.39 19.00 -17.64
C GLN A 2 15.70 17.94 -18.51
N ALA A 3 14.74 17.21 -17.95
CA ALA A 3 13.86 16.32 -18.70
C ALA A 3 12.43 16.86 -18.63
N THR A 4 12.00 17.49 -19.72
CA THR A 4 10.60 17.86 -19.98
C THR A 4 9.79 16.63 -20.37
N TRP A 5 8.50 16.64 -20.04
CA TRP A 5 7.59 15.53 -20.33
C TRP A 5 7.01 15.65 -21.75
N HIS A 6 7.16 14.60 -22.56
CA HIS A 6 6.40 14.43 -23.80
C HIS A 6 5.60 13.12 -23.78
N GLN A 7 4.32 13.24 -24.13
CA GLN A 7 3.40 12.13 -24.43
C GLN A 7 3.74 11.52 -25.80
N PRO A 8 3.42 10.24 -26.03
CA PRO A 8 3.00 9.82 -27.36
C PRO A 8 1.75 8.93 -27.38
N PHE A 9 0.78 9.42 -28.15
CA PHE A 9 -0.09 8.72 -29.10
C PHE A 9 -0.31 7.19 -29.05
N SER A 10 -1.60 6.86 -29.14
CA SER A 10 -2.20 5.55 -29.40
C SER A 10 -1.98 5.00 -30.83
N SER A 11 -1.90 3.68 -30.95
CA SER A 11 -2.29 2.95 -32.18
C SER A 11 -2.92 1.59 -31.85
N CYS A 12 -3.86 1.16 -32.70
CA CYS A 12 -4.74 0.01 -32.47
C CYS A 12 -4.09 -1.35 -32.78
N TRP A 13 -4.53 -2.40 -32.08
CA TRP A 13 -4.41 -3.79 -32.55
C TRP A 13 -5.67 -4.60 -32.20
N ARG A 14 -6.08 -5.51 -33.10
CA ARG A 14 -7.18 -6.49 -32.93
C ARG A 14 -6.68 -7.87 -33.32
N PRO A 15 -7.08 -8.91 -32.59
CA PRO A 15 -7.75 -10.08 -33.17
C PRO A 15 -9.04 -10.39 -32.38
N GLY A 16 -9.95 -11.30 -32.74
CA GLY A 16 -9.96 -12.35 -33.78
C GLY A 16 -10.74 -13.55 -33.20
N LEU A 17 -11.92 -13.87 -33.75
CA LEU A 17 -12.92 -14.76 -33.14
C LEU A 17 -12.74 -16.26 -33.45
N ARG A 18 -13.44 -17.10 -32.64
CA ARG A 18 -13.78 -18.55 -32.76
C ARG A 18 -12.84 -19.51 -31.99
N ALA A 19 -13.27 -20.66 -31.46
CA ALA A 19 -14.60 -21.14 -31.02
C ALA A 19 -14.39 -22.41 -30.14
N ARG A 20 -15.39 -22.81 -29.32
CA ARG A 20 -15.36 -24.09 -28.54
C ARG A 20 -15.63 -25.31 -29.45
N PRO A 21 -15.40 -26.55 -28.95
CA PRO A 21 -16.52 -27.28 -28.33
C PRO A 21 -16.19 -28.06 -27.04
N SER A 22 -17.25 -28.53 -26.38
CA SER A 22 -17.31 -29.58 -25.31
C SER A 22 -18.11 -30.78 -25.91
N PRO A 23 -18.62 -31.85 -25.21
CA PRO A 23 -18.86 -32.05 -23.76
C PRO A 23 -18.71 -33.53 -23.22
N GLN A 24 -19.32 -33.81 -22.05
CA GLN A 24 -19.63 -35.13 -21.40
C GLN A 24 -18.45 -35.82 -20.67
N GLY A 25 -18.56 -36.50 -19.50
CA GLY A 25 -19.61 -36.84 -18.50
C GLY A 25 -18.98 -37.73 -17.38
N ALA A 26 -19.61 -38.28 -16.31
CA ALA A 26 -20.91 -38.12 -15.62
C ALA A 26 -20.90 -38.93 -14.26
N GLY A 27 -21.83 -38.69 -13.31
CA GLY A 27 -22.01 -39.44 -12.03
C GLY A 27 -21.89 -38.56 -10.77
N ALA A 28 -22.86 -38.41 -9.84
CA ALA A 28 -23.57 -39.37 -8.94
C ALA A 28 -22.71 -39.82 -7.73
N SER A 29 -23.17 -39.92 -6.46
CA SER A 29 -24.44 -39.56 -5.77
C SER A 29 -24.26 -39.70 -4.22
N ALA A 30 -25.28 -39.28 -3.45
CA ALA A 30 -25.56 -39.57 -2.01
C ALA A 30 -24.72 -38.84 -0.92
N LEU A 31 -25.17 -38.64 0.34
CA LEU A 31 -26.46 -38.37 1.04
C LEU A 31 -26.22 -38.66 2.54
N GLY A 32 -26.80 -37.85 3.45
CA GLY A 32 -26.73 -38.04 4.92
C GLY A 32 -26.50 -36.72 5.67
N ALA A 33 -27.54 -35.94 6.00
CA ALA A 33 -28.34 -36.05 7.23
C ALA A 33 -27.47 -35.94 8.51
N MET A 34 -27.27 -34.76 9.10
CA MET A 34 -28.20 -34.01 9.98
C MET A 34 -28.79 -34.79 11.16
N ALA A 35 -28.30 -34.46 12.36
CA ALA A 35 -29.05 -34.51 13.61
C ALA A 35 -28.66 -33.28 14.46
N ARG A 36 -29.65 -32.64 15.08
CA ARG A 36 -29.49 -31.59 16.09
C ARG A 36 -29.88 -32.19 17.44
N GLU A 37 -29.29 -31.70 18.52
CA GLU A 37 -29.91 -31.81 19.83
C GLU A 37 -29.62 -30.55 20.66
N GLU A 38 -30.68 -29.91 21.16
CA GLU A 38 -30.61 -28.82 22.12
C GLU A 38 -30.79 -29.40 23.54
N MET A 39 -30.24 -28.73 24.56
CA MET A 39 -31.00 -28.15 25.68
C MET A 39 -30.13 -27.85 26.92
N ALA A 40 -30.67 -26.97 27.76
CA ALA A 40 -30.39 -26.73 29.19
C ALA A 40 -29.38 -25.63 29.57
N LEU A 41 -29.91 -24.44 29.90
CA LEU A 41 -29.36 -23.59 30.95
C LEU A 41 -29.75 -24.13 32.33
N PRO A 42 -28.98 -23.76 33.37
CA PRO A 42 -29.62 -23.20 34.56
C PRO A 42 -29.08 -21.81 34.96
N LEU A 43 -29.88 -21.14 35.79
CA LEU A 43 -29.72 -19.77 36.28
C LEU A 43 -28.88 -19.72 37.58
N MET A 44 -28.46 -18.51 38.00
CA MET A 44 -27.86 -18.12 39.31
C MET A 44 -26.33 -18.29 39.50
N MET A 45 -25.59 -17.18 39.47
CA MET A 45 -25.14 -16.41 40.65
C MET A 45 -24.47 -15.10 40.19
N ALA A 46 -24.28 -14.13 41.11
CA ALA A 46 -23.98 -12.73 40.76
C ALA A 46 -22.68 -12.17 41.37
N LEU A 47 -22.07 -11.21 40.65
CA LEU A 47 -21.03 -10.23 41.08
C LEU A 47 -19.60 -10.78 41.35
N PRO A 48 -18.54 -9.97 41.16
CA PRO A 48 -18.30 -9.07 40.02
C PRO A 48 -16.87 -9.22 39.45
N LEU A 49 -16.75 -9.67 38.20
CA LEU A 49 -15.47 -9.69 37.46
C LEU A 49 -15.15 -8.30 36.87
N MET A 50 -14.58 -7.42 37.69
CA MET A 50 -13.65 -6.39 37.20
C MET A 50 -12.23 -6.92 37.36
N TYR A 51 -11.37 -6.65 36.36
CA TYR A 51 -10.05 -7.26 36.15
C TYR A 51 -10.08 -8.73 35.68
N TYR A 52 -9.22 -9.06 34.70
CA TYR A 52 -9.06 -10.37 34.03
C TYR A 52 -10.20 -10.90 33.14
N SER A 53 -10.48 -10.23 32.01
CA SER A 53 -10.67 -10.91 30.70
C SER A 53 -10.63 -9.94 29.50
N LEU A 54 -9.50 -9.25 29.29
CA LEU A 54 -9.24 -8.48 28.08
C LEU A 54 -8.36 -9.30 27.13
N MET A 55 -8.92 -10.36 26.49
CA MET A 55 -8.39 -11.02 25.27
C MET A 55 -9.33 -12.17 24.81
N ARG A 56 -10.59 -11.88 24.43
CA ARG A 56 -11.45 -12.75 23.57
C ARG A 56 -12.82 -12.13 23.27
N CYS A 57 -12.86 -11.12 22.40
CA CYS A 57 -14.06 -10.88 21.59
C CYS A 57 -13.68 -10.08 20.34
N GLY A 58 -13.88 -10.66 19.16
CA GLY A 58 -13.67 -10.01 17.87
C GLY A 58 -14.78 -9.01 17.56
N ARG A 59 -14.89 -7.93 18.35
CA ARG A 59 -15.68 -6.76 17.96
C ARG A 59 -14.77 -5.79 17.24
N SER A 60 -14.99 -5.67 15.93
CA SER A 60 -14.51 -4.52 15.16
C SER A 60 -14.94 -3.25 15.89
N LEU A 61 -13.98 -2.48 16.37
CA LEU A 61 -14.20 -1.11 16.85
C LEU A 61 -14.51 -0.25 15.61
N VAL A 62 -15.77 -0.33 15.17
CA VAL A 62 -16.33 0.65 14.26
C VAL A 62 -16.36 1.97 15.03
N LEU A 63 -15.28 2.74 14.86
CA LEU A 63 -15.21 4.12 15.32
C LEU A 63 -16.47 4.84 14.79
N PRO A 64 -17.14 5.66 15.62
CA PRO A 64 -18.34 6.37 15.18
C PRO A 64 -18.00 7.22 13.96
N ALA A 65 -18.95 7.33 13.03
CA ALA A 65 -18.78 8.07 11.78
C ALA A 65 -18.79 9.61 11.98
N GLY A 66 -18.07 10.11 12.98
CA GLY A 66 -17.62 11.49 12.99
C GLY A 66 -16.69 11.70 11.79
N ARG A 67 -17.01 12.71 10.97
CA ARG A 67 -16.34 13.09 9.70
C ARG A 67 -14.99 12.40 9.49
N ARG A 68 -14.98 11.29 8.72
CA ARG A 68 -13.74 10.70 8.22
C ARG A 68 -12.93 11.81 7.55
N GLY A 69 -11.72 12.05 8.05
CA GLY A 69 -10.80 12.98 7.41
C GLY A 69 -10.58 12.55 5.96
N PHE A 70 -10.61 13.50 5.04
CA PHE A 70 -10.42 13.28 3.60
C PHE A 70 -9.03 12.71 3.26
N ARG A 71 -8.13 12.63 4.25
CA ARG A 71 -6.72 12.25 4.18
C ARG A 71 -6.47 11.11 5.17
N GLU A 72 -6.16 9.92 4.64
CA GLU A 72 -5.96 8.68 5.39
C GLU A 72 -4.56 8.10 5.13
N ILE A 73 -3.93 7.51 6.15
CA ILE A 73 -2.72 6.68 5.96
C ILE A 73 -3.19 5.24 5.93
N ARG A 74 -3.26 4.63 4.76
CA ARG A 74 -3.66 3.21 4.58
C ARG A 74 -2.40 2.37 4.38
N ALA A 75 -2.22 1.34 5.21
CA ALA A 75 -0.98 0.58 5.28
C ALA A 75 -1.20 -0.85 5.80
N ILE A 76 -0.22 -1.72 5.58
CA ILE A 76 -0.01 -2.91 6.41
C ILE A 76 0.87 -2.50 7.59
N TYR A 77 0.46 -2.80 8.82
CA TYR A 77 1.22 -2.47 10.01
C TYR A 77 0.99 -3.50 11.14
N ASP A 78 1.73 -3.32 12.22
CA ASP A 78 1.56 -3.95 13.53
C ASP A 78 1.97 -2.95 14.63
N ASP A 79 2.27 -3.44 15.84
CA ASP A 79 2.64 -2.60 16.97
C ASP A 79 4.05 -2.02 16.82
N GLU A 80 4.94 -2.68 16.05
CA GLU A 80 6.34 -2.30 15.89
C GLU A 80 6.65 -1.63 14.55
N THR A 81 5.92 -2.00 13.48
CA THR A 81 6.26 -1.61 12.11
C THR A 81 5.08 -1.09 11.29
N VAL A 82 5.41 -0.23 10.32
CA VAL A 82 4.52 0.21 9.23
C VAL A 82 5.21 -0.13 7.91
N ARG A 83 4.49 -0.76 6.99
CA ARG A 83 4.97 -1.05 5.64
C ARG A 83 4.86 0.18 4.75
N VAL A 84 5.95 0.49 4.05
CA VAL A 84 5.99 1.47 2.97
C VAL A 84 6.70 0.89 1.75
N TYR A 85 6.29 1.33 0.56
CA TYR A 85 6.80 0.84 -0.70
C TYR A 85 7.75 1.85 -1.36
N GLN A 86 8.74 1.34 -2.09
CA GLN A 86 9.55 2.08 -3.07
C GLN A 86 9.71 1.25 -4.36
N ALA A 87 10.01 1.90 -5.49
CA ALA A 87 10.26 1.21 -6.76
C ALA A 87 11.62 1.60 -7.36
N TYR A 88 12.32 0.60 -7.90
CA TYR A 88 13.71 0.69 -8.33
C TYR A 88 13.99 -0.20 -9.56
N ASN A 89 15.21 -0.08 -10.12
CA ASN A 89 15.74 -1.05 -11.09
C ASN A 89 16.26 -2.31 -10.38
N ASP A 90 16.57 -3.35 -11.15
CA ASP A 90 17.02 -4.64 -10.59
C ASP A 90 18.30 -4.50 -9.75
N ALA A 91 19.32 -3.80 -10.23
CA ALA A 91 20.59 -3.66 -9.51
C ALA A 91 20.45 -3.02 -8.11
N ILE A 92 19.65 -1.95 -7.97
CA ILE A 92 19.38 -1.34 -6.65
C ILE A 92 18.53 -2.28 -5.79
N ALA A 93 17.54 -2.96 -6.38
CA ALA A 93 16.64 -3.87 -5.66
C ALA A 93 17.39 -5.09 -5.09
N ASP A 94 18.17 -5.77 -5.93
CA ASP A 94 18.92 -6.97 -5.55
C ASP A 94 19.94 -6.63 -4.44
N ALA A 95 20.68 -5.52 -4.57
CA ALA A 95 21.61 -5.06 -3.54
C ALA A 95 20.90 -4.64 -2.23
N ALA A 96 19.76 -3.94 -2.32
CA ALA A 96 19.01 -3.51 -1.13
C ALA A 96 18.39 -4.70 -0.36
N VAL A 97 17.92 -5.72 -1.08
CA VAL A 97 17.35 -6.95 -0.50
C VAL A 97 18.44 -7.81 0.11
N ALA A 98 19.55 -8.06 -0.62
CA ALA A 98 20.67 -8.84 -0.13
C ALA A 98 21.32 -8.23 1.13
N GLY A 99 21.41 -6.90 1.21
CA GLY A 99 21.92 -6.18 2.39
C GLY A 99 20.88 -5.86 3.45
N ASN A 100 19.59 -6.19 3.24
CA ASN A 100 18.45 -5.72 4.05
C ASN A 100 18.49 -4.21 4.39
N SER A 101 19.05 -3.39 3.48
CA SER A 101 19.41 -1.99 3.75
C SER A 101 19.77 -1.25 2.46
N PHE A 102 19.53 0.07 2.41
CA PHE A 102 20.05 0.92 1.34
C PHE A 102 21.56 1.20 1.43
N ARG A 103 22.23 0.71 2.48
CA ARG A 103 23.69 0.79 2.62
C ARG A 103 24.45 0.08 1.49
N ALA A 104 24.09 -1.16 1.19
CA ALA A 104 24.74 -1.95 0.14
C ALA A 104 24.66 -1.28 -1.26
N PRO A 105 23.50 -0.85 -1.79
CA PRO A 105 23.46 -0.14 -3.07
C PRO A 105 24.09 1.26 -3.00
N MET A 106 24.21 1.89 -1.83
CA MET A 106 24.97 3.14 -1.67
C MET A 106 26.48 2.92 -1.82
N GLU A 107 27.03 1.93 -1.12
CA GLU A 107 28.45 1.57 -1.15
C GLU A 107 28.89 1.04 -2.52
N GLN A 108 27.95 0.47 -3.29
CA GLN A 108 28.12 0.09 -4.71
C GLN A 108 27.88 1.24 -5.71
N CYS A 109 27.65 2.47 -5.25
CA CYS A 109 27.34 3.66 -6.07
C CYS A 109 26.08 3.55 -6.95
N LEU A 110 25.19 2.58 -6.69
CA LEU A 110 23.92 2.37 -7.40
C LEU A 110 22.81 3.31 -6.91
N TRP A 111 22.84 3.67 -5.63
CA TRP A 111 21.85 4.51 -4.96
C TRP A 111 22.51 5.70 -4.25
N SER A 112 21.79 6.81 -4.07
CA SER A 112 22.37 8.04 -3.49
C SER A 112 21.46 8.70 -2.44
N PRO A 113 21.95 8.91 -1.20
CA PRO A 113 21.21 9.60 -0.13
C PRO A 113 21.15 11.13 -0.32
N THR A 114 21.64 11.68 -1.43
CA THR A 114 21.50 13.11 -1.73
C THR A 114 20.23 13.40 -2.54
N ARG A 115 19.62 12.38 -3.16
CA ARG A 115 18.41 12.53 -3.98
C ARG A 115 17.14 12.48 -3.15
N MET A 116 16.16 13.28 -3.55
CA MET A 116 14.78 13.19 -3.06
C MET A 116 14.21 11.81 -3.37
N THR A 117 13.80 11.09 -2.34
CA THR A 117 13.30 9.71 -2.43
C THR A 117 11.89 9.64 -1.85
N TRP A 118 10.97 8.89 -2.49
CA TRP A 118 9.55 8.91 -2.14
C TRP A 118 9.04 7.55 -1.65
N ILE A 119 8.65 7.48 -0.37
CA ILE A 119 7.99 6.30 0.22
C ILE A 119 6.46 6.46 0.21
N LYS A 120 5.73 5.33 0.16
CA LYS A 120 4.27 5.29 0.03
C LYS A 120 3.68 4.13 0.83
N PRO A 121 2.73 4.35 1.73
CA PRO A 121 2.06 3.24 2.44
C PRO A 121 1.08 2.43 1.58
N SER A 122 0.38 3.06 0.62
CA SER A 122 -0.59 2.39 -0.28
C SER A 122 0.11 1.64 -1.43
N ALA A 123 -0.07 0.31 -1.51
CA ALA A 123 0.49 -0.53 -2.57
C ALA A 123 -0.14 -0.23 -3.94
N VAL A 124 -1.44 0.07 -4.00
CA VAL A 124 -2.11 0.37 -5.28
C VAL A 124 -1.68 1.74 -5.82
N TRP A 125 -1.40 2.70 -4.93
CA TRP A 125 -0.75 3.94 -5.36
C TRP A 125 0.64 3.66 -5.94
N MET A 126 1.45 2.83 -5.27
CA MET A 126 2.74 2.40 -5.81
C MET A 126 2.58 1.69 -7.16
N ALA A 127 1.59 0.80 -7.31
CA ALA A 127 1.33 0.06 -8.52
C ALA A 127 0.99 1.00 -9.69
N TYR A 128 0.16 2.02 -9.46
CA TYR A 128 -0.07 3.09 -10.43
C TYR A 128 1.22 3.85 -10.79
N ARG A 129 2.09 4.11 -9.80
CA ARG A 129 3.33 4.89 -9.99
C ARG A 129 4.40 4.17 -10.81
N CYS A 130 4.61 2.88 -10.55
CA CYS A 130 5.58 2.05 -11.29
C CYS A 130 4.95 1.36 -12.52
N GLY A 131 3.62 1.43 -12.67
CA GLY A 131 2.91 0.70 -13.72
C GLY A 131 2.96 -0.81 -13.50
N TRP A 132 2.68 -1.28 -12.28
CA TRP A 132 2.77 -2.70 -11.90
C TRP A 132 4.13 -3.36 -12.19
N THR A 133 5.21 -2.56 -12.24
CA THR A 133 6.58 -2.93 -12.66
C THR A 133 6.78 -3.25 -14.14
N THR A 134 5.73 -3.30 -14.96
CA THR A 134 5.79 -3.80 -16.35
C THR A 134 5.23 -2.83 -17.39
N LEU A 135 4.47 -1.80 -16.97
CA LEU A 135 3.66 -0.94 -17.85
C LEU A 135 4.13 0.52 -17.95
N LYS A 136 5.17 0.94 -17.23
CA LYS A 136 5.67 2.34 -17.24
C LYS A 136 7.20 2.46 -17.38
N ASP A 137 7.91 2.70 -16.28
CA ASP A 137 9.35 3.04 -16.30
C ASP A 137 10.20 1.83 -15.94
N LYS A 138 11.12 1.44 -16.84
CA LYS A 138 12.06 0.33 -16.62
C LYS A 138 12.99 0.54 -15.40
N ASN A 139 13.19 1.79 -14.96
CA ASN A 139 13.92 2.07 -13.72
C ASN A 139 13.07 1.87 -12.44
N GLN A 140 11.84 1.38 -12.59
CA GLN A 140 10.89 1.02 -11.53
C GLN A 140 10.35 -0.41 -11.75
N ALA A 141 11.16 -1.27 -12.37
CA ALA A 141 10.86 -2.67 -12.67
C ALA A 141 10.81 -3.60 -11.45
N ARG A 142 11.20 -3.12 -10.26
CA ARG A 142 11.10 -3.81 -8.98
C ARG A 142 10.41 -2.96 -7.94
N VAL A 143 9.59 -3.57 -7.08
CA VAL A 143 8.98 -2.91 -5.91
C VAL A 143 9.52 -3.56 -4.64
N LEU A 144 10.08 -2.72 -3.77
CA LEU A 144 10.53 -3.09 -2.44
C LEU A 144 9.48 -2.66 -1.42
N ALA A 145 9.01 -3.61 -0.62
CA ALA A 145 8.33 -3.34 0.64
C ALA A 145 9.38 -3.13 1.74
N LEU A 146 9.25 -2.05 2.49
CA LEU A 146 10.08 -1.69 3.61
C LEU A 146 9.22 -1.69 4.86
N ASP A 147 9.48 -2.60 5.79
CA ASP A 147 8.87 -2.54 7.11
C ASP A 147 9.73 -1.60 7.96
N VAL A 148 9.23 -0.39 8.20
CA VAL A 148 9.93 0.64 8.98
C VAL A 148 9.36 0.70 10.39
N SER A 149 10.21 1.05 11.37
CA SER A 149 9.79 1.28 12.76
C SER A 149 8.61 2.25 12.81
N ARG A 150 7.51 1.83 13.44
CA ARG A 150 6.28 2.62 13.55
C ARG A 150 6.49 3.92 14.31
N SER A 151 7.14 3.87 15.47
CA SER A 151 7.49 5.07 16.24
C SER A 151 8.44 5.98 15.47
N GLY A 152 9.42 5.42 14.75
CA GLY A 152 10.29 6.18 13.86
C GLY A 152 9.53 6.83 12.69
N PHE A 153 8.53 6.15 12.12
CA PHE A 153 7.68 6.66 11.04
C PHE A 153 6.78 7.80 11.50
N GLU A 154 6.18 7.68 12.69
CA GLU A 154 5.40 8.76 13.31
C GLU A 154 6.29 9.98 13.64
N GLN A 155 7.49 9.77 14.21
CA GLN A 155 8.47 10.83 14.46
C GLN A 155 8.94 11.53 13.17
N LEU A 156 9.21 10.76 12.11
CA LEU A 156 9.58 11.27 10.79
C LEU A 156 8.50 12.19 10.22
N LEU A 157 7.23 11.81 10.37
CA LEU A 157 6.08 12.58 9.90
C LEU A 157 5.76 13.82 10.75
N MET A 158 6.08 13.82 12.05
CA MET A 158 5.96 15.03 12.89
C MET A 158 6.85 16.19 12.39
N GLY A 159 7.95 15.89 11.71
CA GLY A 159 8.83 16.89 11.07
C GLY A 159 8.43 17.30 9.63
N ALA A 160 7.29 16.81 9.12
CA ALA A 160 6.90 17.01 7.73
C ALA A 160 6.37 18.42 7.42
N VAL A 161 6.57 18.85 6.18
CA VAL A 161 5.90 20.03 5.60
C VAL A 161 5.00 19.58 4.45
N LEU A 162 3.73 20.00 4.47
CA LEU A 162 2.79 19.74 3.38
C LEU A 162 3.19 20.51 2.12
N SER A 163 3.15 19.88 0.95
CA SER A 163 3.48 20.55 -0.32
C SER A 163 2.42 21.59 -0.72
N HIS A 164 1.14 21.23 -0.55
CA HIS A 164 0.00 22.09 -0.83
C HIS A 164 -0.12 23.20 0.22
N GLY A 165 -0.47 24.42 -0.20
CA GLY A 165 -0.51 25.60 0.68
C GLY A 165 0.87 26.17 1.08
N SER A 166 1.97 25.52 0.72
CA SER A 166 3.31 26.08 0.93
C SER A 166 3.61 27.13 -0.15
N LYS A 167 4.01 28.36 0.27
CA LYS A 167 4.54 29.37 -0.67
C LYS A 167 5.70 28.76 -1.47
N GLU A 168 5.78 29.05 -2.76
CA GLU A 168 6.81 28.51 -3.65
C GLU A 168 8.21 28.65 -3.03
N GLY A 169 8.99 27.57 -3.13
CA GLY A 169 10.32 27.48 -2.51
C GLY A 169 10.36 26.95 -1.08
N LYS A 170 9.30 27.06 -0.26
CA LYS A 170 9.34 26.59 1.16
C LYS A 170 9.66 25.11 1.33
N CYS A 171 9.30 24.26 0.36
CA CYS A 171 9.61 22.82 0.40
C CYS A 171 11.01 22.45 -0.13
N ARG A 172 11.76 23.36 -0.78
CA ARG A 172 13.05 23.01 -1.42
C ARG A 172 14.12 22.56 -0.43
N ASN A 173 14.10 23.09 0.78
CA ASN A 173 15.11 22.84 1.83
C ASN A 173 14.56 22.05 3.02
N ARG A 174 13.44 21.32 2.85
CA ARG A 174 12.83 20.52 3.92
C ARG A 174 13.23 19.06 3.80
N ALA A 175 13.53 18.45 4.94
CA ALA A 175 13.94 17.05 5.00
C ALA A 175 12.77 16.12 4.70
N VAL A 176 11.58 16.38 5.27
CA VAL A 176 10.37 15.60 5.00
C VAL A 176 9.32 16.50 4.35
N VAL A 177 8.82 16.08 3.18
CA VAL A 177 7.74 16.75 2.44
C VAL A 177 6.60 15.75 2.24
N VAL A 178 5.38 16.15 2.61
CA VAL A 178 4.18 15.30 2.46
C VAL A 178 3.28 15.84 1.35
N GLN A 179 2.81 14.93 0.48
CA GLN A 179 1.77 15.21 -0.51
C GLN A 179 0.56 14.33 -0.23
N TRP A 180 -0.63 14.92 -0.36
CA TRP A 180 -1.92 14.26 -0.20
C TRP A 180 -2.55 14.10 -1.59
N ASP A 181 -2.33 12.95 -2.21
CA ASP A 181 -2.78 12.65 -3.57
C ASP A 181 -4.06 11.81 -3.54
N PRO A 182 -4.88 11.78 -4.60
CA PRO A 182 -6.02 10.87 -4.69
C PRO A 182 -5.61 9.42 -4.40
N GLU A 183 -6.28 8.80 -3.42
CA GLU A 183 -6.11 7.36 -3.15
C GLU A 183 -6.59 6.55 -4.36
N ARG A 184 -6.05 5.34 -4.54
CA ARG A 184 -6.32 4.51 -5.70
C ARG A 184 -6.77 3.11 -5.30
N VAL A 185 -7.68 2.56 -6.09
CA VAL A 185 -8.10 1.15 -6.00
C VAL A 185 -7.92 0.47 -7.35
N MET A 186 -7.78 -0.85 -7.36
CA MET A 186 -7.73 -1.63 -8.60
C MET A 186 -9.07 -1.51 -9.34
N ASP A 187 -9.02 -1.39 -10.67
CA ASP A 187 -10.18 -1.56 -11.55
C ASP A 187 -9.72 -2.16 -12.89
N PRO A 188 -10.09 -3.39 -13.23
CA PRO A 188 -9.68 -4.03 -14.48
C PRO A 188 -10.27 -3.37 -15.73
N ARG A 189 -11.21 -2.42 -15.58
CA ARG A 189 -11.84 -1.66 -16.67
C ARG A 189 -11.33 -0.22 -16.76
N ALA A 190 -10.29 0.13 -15.99
CA ALA A 190 -9.65 1.44 -16.08
C ALA A 190 -9.09 1.69 -17.49
N PRO A 191 -9.08 2.94 -17.98
CA PRO A 191 -8.43 3.28 -19.24
C PRO A 191 -6.91 3.01 -19.17
N PRO A 192 -6.22 2.81 -20.31
CA PRO A 192 -4.83 2.34 -20.32
C PRO A 192 -3.83 3.22 -19.54
N ASP A 193 -4.03 4.53 -19.51
CA ASP A 193 -3.19 5.51 -18.80
C ASP A 193 -3.28 5.37 -17.27
N GLU A 194 -4.43 4.95 -16.76
CA GLU A 194 -4.69 4.72 -15.34
C GLU A 194 -4.24 3.30 -14.88
N VAL A 195 -3.70 2.48 -15.80
CA VAL A 195 -3.00 1.19 -15.56
C VAL A 195 -3.68 0.28 -14.52
N PHE A 196 -4.88 -0.21 -14.84
CA PHE A 196 -5.69 -1.10 -13.98
C PHE A 196 -6.01 -0.53 -12.58
N THR A 197 -5.98 0.79 -12.40
CA THR A 197 -6.37 1.46 -11.15
C THR A 197 -7.31 2.62 -11.44
N LYS A 198 -8.09 3.04 -10.45
CA LYS A 198 -8.89 4.28 -10.49
C LYS A 198 -8.69 5.09 -9.23
N LYS A 199 -8.86 6.41 -9.35
CA LYS A 199 -8.86 7.36 -8.23
C LYS A 199 -10.15 7.19 -7.41
N LEU A 200 -10.04 7.20 -6.09
CA LEU A 200 -11.18 7.33 -5.20
C LEU A 200 -11.57 8.81 -5.08
N VAL A 201 -12.88 9.07 -5.17
CA VAL A 201 -13.46 10.35 -4.80
C VAL A 201 -13.46 10.44 -3.26
N ASN A 202 -13.17 11.61 -2.72
CA ASN A 202 -13.18 11.92 -1.28
C ASN A 202 -12.19 11.16 -0.37
N VAL A 203 -11.20 10.47 -0.94
CA VAL A 203 -10.08 9.89 -0.19
C VAL A 203 -8.75 10.38 -0.77
N ARG A 204 -7.80 10.71 0.12
CA ARG A 204 -6.41 11.05 -0.20
C ARG A 204 -5.49 10.16 0.60
N SER A 205 -4.44 9.68 -0.04
CA SER A 205 -3.39 8.87 0.55
C SER A 205 -2.06 9.61 0.56
N ILE A 206 -1.23 9.30 1.54
CA ILE A 206 0.02 10.02 1.79
C ILE A 206 1.15 9.58 0.84
N GLN A 207 1.86 10.55 0.27
CA GLN A 207 3.20 10.36 -0.28
C GLN A 207 4.20 11.14 0.55
N ILE A 208 5.33 10.51 0.88
CA ILE A 208 6.31 11.07 1.81
C ILE A 208 7.67 11.14 1.10
N GLY A 209 8.12 12.37 0.85
CA GLY A 209 9.39 12.68 0.21
C GLY A 209 10.47 12.95 1.24
N LEU A 210 11.58 12.23 1.13
CA LEU A 210 12.73 12.25 2.02
C LEU A 210 13.95 12.87 1.34
N ARG A 211 14.68 13.73 2.05
CA ARG A 211 15.85 14.49 1.59
C ARG A 211 16.79 14.79 2.75
N GLY A 212 18.10 14.86 2.47
CA GLY A 212 19.10 15.19 3.48
C GLY A 212 19.09 14.17 4.62
N GLU A 213 19.07 14.63 5.87
CA GLU A 213 19.07 13.74 7.03
C GLU A 213 17.91 12.73 7.05
N SER A 214 16.73 13.08 6.52
CA SER A 214 15.58 12.16 6.57
C SER A 214 15.73 10.97 5.62
N VAL A 215 16.46 11.09 4.50
CA VAL A 215 16.70 9.95 3.60
C VAL A 215 17.86 9.07 4.10
N GLN A 216 18.76 9.62 4.93
CA GLN A 216 19.76 8.83 5.67
C GLN A 216 19.12 7.84 6.65
N THR A 217 17.86 8.07 7.10
CA THR A 217 17.14 7.08 7.92
C THR A 217 16.96 5.74 7.22
N LEU A 218 16.94 5.70 5.88
CA LEU A 218 16.89 4.46 5.09
C LEU A 218 18.16 3.60 5.19
N LEU A 219 19.26 4.16 5.71
CA LEU A 219 20.50 3.44 6.02
C LEU A 219 20.55 2.90 7.45
N ASN A 220 19.60 3.29 8.31
CA ASN A 220 19.58 2.94 9.72
C ASN A 220 18.76 1.65 9.95
N PRO A 221 19.36 0.55 10.41
CA PRO A 221 18.65 -0.71 10.67
C PRO A 221 17.68 -0.64 11.86
N SER A 222 17.75 0.40 12.71
CA SER A 222 16.70 0.64 13.72
C SER A 222 15.47 1.35 13.15
N PHE A 223 15.58 1.95 11.96
CA PHE A 223 14.46 2.51 11.22
C PHE A 223 13.94 1.50 10.18
N VAL A 224 14.74 1.10 9.18
CA VAL A 224 14.37 0.05 8.21
C VAL A 224 14.66 -1.31 8.83
N ARG A 225 13.61 -2.03 9.25
CA ARG A 225 13.73 -3.35 9.92
C ARG A 225 13.82 -4.48 8.91
N ARG A 226 13.07 -4.39 7.82
CA ARG A 226 13.06 -5.39 6.74
C ARG A 226 12.89 -4.75 5.37
N VAL A 227 13.66 -5.22 4.41
CA VAL A 227 13.49 -5.00 2.96
C VAL A 227 12.99 -6.32 2.36
N THR A 228 11.92 -6.27 1.57
CA THR A 228 11.37 -7.45 0.89
C THR A 228 11.00 -7.09 -0.53
N ASP A 229 11.48 -7.88 -1.49
CA ASP A 229 11.02 -7.76 -2.87
C ASP A 229 9.59 -8.30 -2.99
N VAL A 230 8.65 -7.42 -3.36
CA VAL A 230 7.24 -7.76 -3.59
C VAL A 230 6.85 -7.68 -5.07
N THR A 231 7.83 -7.57 -5.96
CA THR A 231 7.64 -7.61 -7.41
C THR A 231 6.84 -8.82 -7.87
N PRO A 232 7.06 -10.05 -7.36
CA PRO A 232 6.24 -11.20 -7.75
C PRO A 232 4.75 -11.01 -7.44
N ALA A 233 4.42 -10.44 -6.27
CA ALA A 233 3.04 -10.13 -5.86
C ALA A 233 2.40 -9.08 -6.79
N PHE A 234 3.12 -7.99 -7.10
CA PHE A 234 2.64 -6.96 -8.03
C PHE A 234 2.42 -7.52 -9.44
N ARG A 235 3.33 -8.37 -9.95
CA ARG A 235 3.21 -9.00 -11.27
C ARG A 235 2.09 -10.05 -11.33
N ALA A 236 1.90 -10.83 -10.25
CA ALA A 236 0.80 -11.77 -10.15
C ALA A 236 -0.57 -11.05 -10.10
N ALA A 237 -0.67 -9.98 -9.30
CA ALA A 237 -1.88 -9.18 -9.19
C ALA A 237 -2.28 -8.53 -10.54
N VAL A 238 -1.35 -7.90 -11.26
CA VAL A 238 -1.67 -7.35 -12.60
C VAL A 238 -1.98 -8.44 -13.62
N GLY A 239 -1.40 -9.64 -13.47
CA GLY A 239 -1.78 -10.82 -14.26
C GLY A 239 -3.25 -11.21 -14.06
N ALA A 240 -3.73 -11.25 -12.81
CA ALA A 240 -5.12 -11.51 -12.49
C ALA A 240 -6.06 -10.40 -12.99
N LEU A 241 -5.67 -9.13 -12.88
CA LEU A 241 -6.43 -7.99 -13.45
C LEU A 241 -6.48 -8.00 -14.99
N SER A 242 -5.49 -8.61 -15.64
CA SER A 242 -5.39 -8.73 -17.10
C SER A 242 -6.03 -10.01 -17.66
N ALA A 243 -6.55 -10.89 -16.79
CA ALA A 243 -7.16 -12.15 -17.20
C ALA A 243 -8.50 -11.94 -17.94
N SER A 244 -9.02 -13.02 -18.56
CA SER A 244 -10.31 -13.00 -19.25
C SER A 244 -11.17 -14.19 -18.79
N PRO A 245 -12.18 -13.99 -17.91
CA PRO A 245 -12.53 -12.71 -17.26
C PRO A 245 -11.44 -12.24 -16.27
N PRO A 246 -11.37 -10.92 -15.97
CA PRO A 246 -10.44 -10.39 -14.99
C PRO A 246 -10.86 -10.75 -13.58
N ASP A 247 -9.90 -11.10 -12.72
CA ASP A 247 -10.13 -11.52 -11.35
C ASP A 247 -9.59 -10.49 -10.35
N LEU A 248 -10.50 -9.68 -9.82
CA LEU A 248 -10.20 -8.63 -8.83
C LEU A 248 -9.99 -9.20 -7.42
N GLU A 249 -10.57 -10.35 -7.10
CA GLU A 249 -10.42 -10.98 -5.79
C GLU A 249 -9.04 -11.62 -5.68
N ALA A 250 -8.67 -12.44 -6.68
CA ALA A 250 -7.33 -13.02 -6.78
C ALA A 250 -6.26 -11.93 -6.84
N ALA A 251 -6.47 -10.84 -7.59
CA ALA A 251 -5.54 -9.71 -7.60
C ALA A 251 -5.31 -9.12 -6.20
N GLY A 252 -6.36 -9.00 -5.38
CA GLY A 252 -6.26 -8.57 -3.99
C GLY A 252 -5.49 -9.55 -3.11
N ALA A 253 -5.86 -10.84 -3.17
CA ALA A 253 -5.19 -11.89 -2.39
C ALA A 253 -3.71 -12.07 -2.76
N LEU A 254 -3.34 -11.82 -4.02
CA LEU A 254 -1.96 -11.89 -4.51
C LEU A 254 -1.14 -10.65 -4.14
N LEU A 255 -1.73 -9.45 -4.16
CA LEU A 255 -1.03 -8.20 -3.83
C LEU A 255 -0.73 -8.07 -2.33
N TRP A 256 -1.67 -8.52 -1.49
CA TRP A 256 -1.67 -8.23 -0.06
C TRP A 256 -1.62 -9.51 0.79
N PRO A 257 -0.51 -9.80 1.51
CA PRO A 257 -0.48 -10.92 2.47
C PRO A 257 -1.38 -10.69 3.69
N ARG A 258 -1.71 -9.42 3.96
CA ARG A 258 -2.75 -8.93 4.89
C ARG A 258 -3.33 -7.64 4.29
N PRO A 259 -4.63 -7.35 4.42
CA PRO A 259 -5.24 -6.17 3.82
C PRO A 259 -4.65 -4.87 4.38
N GLU A 260 -4.52 -3.85 3.51
CA GLU A 260 -4.23 -2.48 3.95
C GLU A 260 -5.46 -1.88 4.65
N VAL A 261 -5.24 -1.37 5.86
CA VAL A 261 -6.27 -0.70 6.67
C VAL A 261 -5.79 0.69 7.09
N GLU A 262 -6.71 1.54 7.57
CA GLU A 262 -6.35 2.86 8.10
C GLU A 262 -5.45 2.68 9.34
N LEU A 263 -4.29 3.33 9.32
CA LEU A 263 -3.37 3.42 10.45
C LEU A 263 -3.95 4.39 11.49
N PRO A 264 -4.12 3.99 12.77
CA PRO A 264 -4.49 4.89 13.84
C PRO A 264 -3.39 5.94 14.06
N VAL A 265 -3.63 7.16 13.58
CA VAL A 265 -2.70 8.30 13.72
C VAL A 265 -3.01 9.09 15.00
N PRO A 266 -2.03 9.33 15.89
CA PRO A 266 -2.23 10.16 17.09
C PRO A 266 -2.71 11.58 16.76
N ALA A 267 -3.54 12.17 17.62
CA ALA A 267 -4.19 13.46 17.36
C ALA A 267 -3.22 14.61 17.02
N ALA A 268 -2.06 14.67 17.69
CA ALA A 268 -1.01 15.65 17.38
C ALA A 268 -0.46 15.51 15.94
N LEU A 269 -0.29 14.26 15.47
CA LEU A 269 0.18 13.98 14.11
C LEU A 269 -0.93 14.20 13.07
N ARG A 270 -2.20 13.89 13.39
CA ARG A 270 -3.35 14.26 12.54
C ARG A 270 -3.44 15.77 12.31
N ALA A 271 -3.22 16.56 13.36
CA ALA A 271 -3.19 18.02 13.28
C ALA A 271 -1.99 18.52 12.44
N ALA A 272 -0.79 18.01 12.70
CA ALA A 272 0.42 18.38 11.95
C ALA A 272 0.30 18.07 10.44
N LEU A 273 -0.31 16.94 10.08
CA LEU A 273 -0.54 16.52 8.70
C LEU A 273 -1.86 17.08 8.10
N GLN A 274 -2.62 17.86 8.87
CA GLN A 274 -3.93 18.40 8.49
C GLN A 274 -4.90 17.32 7.96
N MET A 275 -5.02 16.19 8.64
CA MET A 275 -5.82 15.04 8.16
C MET A 275 -7.33 15.32 8.19
N ASP A 276 -7.77 16.15 9.14
CA ASP A 276 -9.18 16.43 9.42
C ASP A 276 -9.72 17.70 8.75
N CYS A 277 -8.90 18.39 7.95
CA CYS A 277 -9.35 19.51 7.12
C CYS A 277 -10.28 19.01 6.01
N SER A 278 -11.44 19.64 5.86
CA SER A 278 -12.29 19.47 4.67
C SER A 278 -11.51 19.87 3.42
N GLY A 279 -11.51 19.01 2.40
CA GLY A 279 -10.84 19.30 1.14
C GLY A 279 -11.42 20.53 0.44
N GLU A 280 -10.53 21.42 0.01
CA GLU A 280 -10.77 22.36 -1.09
C GLU A 280 -10.76 21.61 -2.44
#